data_AF-A0A7S1GSS0-F1
#
_entry.id   AF-A0A7S1GSS0-F1
#
_cell.length_a   1.000
_cell.length_b   1.000
_cell.length_c   1.000
_cell.angle_alpha   90.00
_cell.angle_beta   90.00
_cell.angle_gamma   90.00
#
_symmetry.space_group_name_H-M   'P 1'
#
loop_
_entity.id
_entity.type
_entity.pdbx_description
1 polymer ?
#
loop_
_entity_poly.entity_id
_entity_poly.type
_entity_poly.pdbx_seq_one_letter_code
_entity_poly.pdbx_strand_id
1 'polypeptide(L)'
;AEQAVPEVSAQQLLVEGAVGKLQPLEPDVASFHAVVHAHPLAGGANIGRRMARHYNVGLVDIQATVNELLSEAGVVPFQEEVPPEEEDGEPTMRVVPGKFQLDPACHPTDVALAFQEAFFPPPPPPEEGEEAPPAEEEGGEDEGPPPPRTVEIEEGWLTESLLERAVRRRLMDIDCVRGAVFTSLDVKELPDRAAVARSVKVALAGKSLWLVNVGHEATPPPEEEEE
;
A
#
# COMPACT_ATOMS: atom_id res chain seq x y z
N ALA A 1 -31.90 -15.98 -6.98
CA ALA A 1 -31.18 -15.62 -8.20
C ALA A 1 -29.85 -15.04 -7.76
N GLU A 2 -28.86 -15.91 -7.53
CA GLU A 2 -27.48 -15.50 -7.28
C GLU A 2 -26.95 -14.82 -8.54
N GLN A 3 -26.56 -13.55 -8.41
CA GLN A 3 -25.95 -12.80 -9.50
C GLN A 3 -24.55 -13.37 -9.74
N ALA A 4 -24.38 -14.00 -10.90
CA ALA A 4 -23.10 -14.43 -11.42
C ALA A 4 -22.15 -13.23 -11.46
N VAL A 5 -21.10 -13.30 -10.65
CA VAL A 5 -19.95 -12.40 -10.75
C VAL A 5 -19.37 -12.56 -12.16
N PRO A 6 -19.24 -11.50 -12.98
CA PRO A 6 -18.75 -11.63 -14.33
C PRO A 6 -17.33 -12.20 -14.32
N GLU A 7 -17.15 -13.31 -15.02
CA GLU A 7 -15.87 -13.99 -15.27
C GLU A 7 -14.79 -12.97 -15.62
N VAL A 8 -13.83 -12.80 -14.72
CA VAL A 8 -12.58 -12.15 -15.04
C VAL A 8 -11.88 -13.11 -16.00
N SER A 9 -11.86 -12.80 -17.29
CA SER A 9 -10.97 -13.47 -18.25
C SER A 9 -9.53 -13.14 -17.86
N ALA A 10 -9.02 -13.87 -16.87
CA ALA A 10 -7.64 -13.87 -16.44
C ALA A 10 -6.90 -14.70 -17.47
N GLN A 11 -6.44 -14.07 -18.55
CA GLN A 11 -5.37 -14.69 -19.33
C GLN A 11 -4.13 -14.71 -18.42
N GLN A 12 -3.88 -15.86 -17.79
CA GLN A 12 -2.64 -16.15 -17.09
C GLN A 12 -1.53 -16.08 -18.12
N LEU A 13 -0.69 -15.04 -18.04
CA LEU A 13 0.59 -15.10 -18.72
C LEU A 13 1.45 -16.06 -17.90
N LEU A 14 1.61 -17.29 -18.40
CA LEU A 14 2.45 -18.32 -17.82
C LEU A 14 3.90 -17.82 -17.86
N VAL A 15 4.41 -17.27 -16.75
CA VAL A 15 5.85 -17.07 -16.57
C VAL A 15 6.40 -18.40 -16.09
N GLU A 16 6.54 -19.35 -17.02
CA GLU A 16 7.24 -20.60 -16.76
C GLU A 16 8.71 -20.32 -16.47
N GLY A 17 9.12 -20.56 -15.23
CA GLY A 17 10.52 -20.57 -14.80
C GLY A 17 11.16 -19.21 -14.63
N ALA A 18 12.23 -19.18 -13.85
CA ALA A 18 13.00 -18.00 -13.44
C ALA A 18 13.61 -17.14 -14.60
N VAL A 19 13.30 -17.42 -15.87
CA VAL A 19 13.71 -16.64 -17.05
C VAL A 19 12.65 -16.72 -18.16
N GLY A 20 11.37 -16.46 -17.86
CA GLY A 20 10.34 -16.33 -18.91
C GLY A 20 10.64 -15.14 -19.85
N LYS A 21 10.71 -15.37 -21.16
CA LYS A 21 10.84 -14.29 -22.16
C LYS A 21 9.49 -13.58 -22.30
N LEU A 22 9.47 -12.27 -22.06
CA LEU A 22 8.31 -11.43 -22.35
C LEU A 22 8.01 -11.48 -23.85
N GLN A 23 6.77 -11.82 -24.21
CA GLN A 23 6.34 -11.84 -25.61
C GLN A 23 5.87 -10.44 -26.03
N PRO A 24 6.13 -9.99 -27.26
CA PRO A 24 5.59 -8.73 -27.77
C PRO A 24 4.05 -8.77 -27.78
N LEU A 25 3.41 -7.61 -27.57
CA LEU A 25 1.96 -7.51 -27.69
C LEU A 25 1.54 -7.67 -29.15
N GLU A 26 0.38 -8.27 -29.37
CA GLU A 26 -0.26 -8.29 -30.68
C GLU A 26 -0.55 -6.83 -31.14
N PRO A 27 -0.42 -6.53 -32.45
CA PRO A 27 -0.47 -5.16 -32.96
C PRO A 27 -1.82 -4.45 -32.78
N ASP A 28 -2.88 -5.18 -32.47
CA ASP A 28 -4.25 -4.72 -32.24
C ASP A 28 -4.57 -4.40 -30.77
N VAL A 29 -3.64 -4.66 -29.84
CA VAL A 29 -3.81 -4.31 -28.41
C VAL A 29 -3.70 -2.78 -28.23
N ALA A 30 -4.86 -2.12 -28.09
CA ALA A 30 -4.95 -0.67 -27.93
C ALA A 30 -4.34 -0.16 -26.60
N SER A 31 -4.44 -0.96 -25.53
CA SER A 31 -3.88 -0.63 -24.20
C SER A 31 -3.52 -1.88 -23.42
N PHE A 32 -2.41 -1.84 -22.68
CA PHE A 32 -1.93 -2.95 -21.85
C PHE A 32 -1.88 -2.58 -20.37
N HIS A 33 -2.62 -3.32 -19.54
CA HIS A 33 -2.60 -3.16 -18.09
C HIS A 33 -2.31 -4.49 -17.41
N ALA A 34 -1.37 -4.55 -16.47
CA ALA A 34 -1.02 -5.79 -15.78
C ALA A 34 -0.71 -5.58 -14.30
N VAL A 35 -1.14 -6.49 -13.43
CA VAL A 35 -0.71 -6.56 -12.03
C VAL A 35 0.27 -7.72 -11.86
N VAL A 36 1.45 -7.42 -11.32
CA VAL A 36 2.49 -8.42 -11.02
C VAL A 36 2.41 -8.76 -9.53
N HIS A 37 1.89 -9.95 -9.24
CA HIS A 37 2.00 -10.56 -7.92
C HIS A 37 3.16 -11.53 -7.90
N ALA A 38 4.21 -11.20 -7.17
CA ALA A 38 5.36 -12.07 -7.02
C ALA A 38 5.53 -12.51 -5.56
N HIS A 39 6.05 -13.71 -5.37
CA HIS A 39 6.65 -14.07 -4.09
C HIS A 39 7.75 -13.05 -3.72
N PRO A 40 7.96 -12.69 -2.44
CA PRO A 40 8.98 -11.71 -2.05
C PRO A 40 10.38 -12.03 -2.60
N LEU A 41 10.74 -13.31 -2.61
CA LEU A 41 12.02 -13.80 -3.15
C LEU A 41 12.09 -13.88 -4.69
N ALA A 42 10.98 -13.67 -5.39
CA ALA A 42 10.91 -13.76 -6.85
C ALA A 42 11.17 -12.43 -7.58
N GLY A 43 11.43 -11.34 -6.84
CA GLY A 43 11.84 -10.06 -7.43
C GLY A 43 10.76 -9.39 -8.30
N GLY A 44 9.50 -9.41 -7.85
CA GLY A 44 8.35 -8.87 -8.60
C GLY A 44 8.51 -7.44 -9.11
N ALA A 45 9.14 -6.56 -8.32
CA ALA A 45 9.43 -5.19 -8.74
C ALA A 45 10.33 -5.14 -9.98
N ASN A 46 11.33 -6.02 -10.09
CA ASN A 46 12.21 -6.10 -11.25
C ASN A 46 11.47 -6.62 -12.48
N ILE A 47 10.55 -7.58 -12.28
CA ILE A 47 9.70 -8.11 -13.35
C ILE A 47 8.76 -7.03 -13.87
N GLY A 48 8.05 -6.31 -12.99
CA GLY A 48 7.19 -5.20 -13.37
C GLY A 48 7.93 -4.10 -14.12
N ARG A 49 9.12 -3.69 -13.65
CA ARG A 49 9.98 -2.74 -14.36
C ARG A 49 10.38 -3.21 -15.75
N ARG A 50 10.74 -4.50 -15.90
CA ARG A 50 11.09 -5.09 -17.20
C ARG A 50 9.89 -5.09 -18.14
N MET A 51 8.70 -5.45 -17.65
CA MET A 51 7.46 -5.41 -18.43
C MET A 51 7.11 -4.00 -18.87
N ALA A 52 7.13 -3.02 -17.96
CA ALA A 52 6.82 -1.63 -18.27
C ALA A 52 7.73 -1.08 -19.38
N ARG A 53 9.03 -1.37 -19.31
CA ARG A 53 10.00 -0.99 -20.36
C ARG A 53 9.76 -1.73 -21.67
N HIS A 54 9.52 -3.04 -21.62
CA HIS A 54 9.34 -3.86 -22.82
C HIS A 54 8.10 -3.45 -23.62
N TYR A 55 7.00 -3.13 -22.94
CA TYR A 55 5.74 -2.72 -23.56
C TYR A 55 5.57 -1.22 -23.73
N ASN A 56 6.55 -0.42 -23.28
CA ASN A 56 6.50 1.04 -23.28
C ASN A 56 5.22 1.60 -22.62
N VAL A 57 4.96 1.13 -21.39
CA VAL A 57 3.82 1.52 -20.56
C VAL A 57 4.29 2.06 -19.21
N GLY A 58 3.39 2.69 -18.46
CA GLY A 58 3.70 3.21 -17.13
C GLY A 58 4.02 2.11 -16.14
N LEU A 59 4.79 2.44 -15.11
CA LEU A 59 5.01 1.57 -13.96
C LEU A 59 4.38 2.23 -12.73
N VAL A 60 3.51 1.51 -12.05
CA VAL A 60 2.90 1.90 -10.79
C VAL A 60 3.41 0.97 -9.71
N ASP A 61 4.20 1.51 -8.79
CA ASP A 61 4.59 0.80 -7.58
C ASP A 61 3.55 1.09 -6.51
N ILE A 62 2.69 0.10 -6.23
CA ILE A 62 1.56 0.28 -5.30
C ILE A 62 2.09 0.58 -3.89
N GLN A 63 3.12 -0.12 -3.42
CA GLN A 63 3.68 0.11 -2.08
C GLN A 63 4.26 1.51 -1.95
N ALA A 64 5.05 1.94 -2.94
CA ALA A 64 5.58 3.30 -2.94
C ALA A 64 4.46 4.34 -2.95
N THR A 65 3.40 4.11 -3.73
CA THR A 65 2.24 5.01 -3.80
C THR A 65 1.52 5.10 -2.45
N VAL A 66 1.32 3.99 -1.73
CA VAL A 66 0.70 3.99 -0.40
C VAL A 66 1.58 4.73 0.61
N ASN A 67 2.89 4.47 0.60
CA ASN A 67 3.83 5.15 1.49
C ASN A 67 3.91 6.66 1.23
N GLU A 68 3.90 7.08 -0.04
CA GLU A 68 3.81 8.49 -0.45
C GLU A 68 2.55 9.12 0.13
N LEU A 69 1.38 8.47 -0.01
CA LEU A 69 0.11 8.98 0.50
C LEU A 69 0.03 9.02 2.02
N LEU A 70 0.61 8.05 2.74
CA LEU A 70 0.70 8.09 4.21
C LEU A 70 1.56 9.28 4.67
N SER A 71 2.67 9.53 3.98
CA SER A 71 3.50 10.71 4.26
C SER A 71 2.76 12.01 3.99
N GLU A 72 2.03 12.11 2.87
CA GLU A 72 1.17 13.26 2.56
C GLU A 72 -0.01 13.41 3.56
N ALA A 73 -0.43 12.31 4.17
CA ALA A 73 -1.46 12.26 5.20
C ALA A 73 -0.95 12.69 6.59
N GLY A 74 0.37 12.91 6.73
CA GLY A 74 1.01 13.15 8.02
C GLY A 74 1.03 11.92 8.93
N VAL A 75 0.83 10.71 8.38
CA VAL A 75 0.90 9.46 9.12
C VAL A 75 2.33 8.96 9.06
N VAL A 76 3.07 9.09 10.16
CA VAL A 76 4.49 8.73 10.24
C VAL A 76 4.73 7.62 11.27
N PRO A 77 5.75 6.76 11.10
CA PRO A 77 6.08 5.74 12.09
C PRO A 77 6.40 6.37 13.45
N PHE A 78 5.86 5.80 14.52
CA PHE A 78 6.18 6.23 15.87
C PHE A 78 7.62 5.86 16.21
N GLN A 79 8.35 6.81 16.79
CA GLN A 79 9.71 6.61 17.27
C GLN A 79 9.73 6.74 18.79
N GLU A 80 10.27 5.73 19.45
CA GLU A 80 10.45 5.70 20.90
C GLU A 80 11.93 5.92 21.23
N GLU A 81 12.17 6.71 22.28
CA GLU A 81 13.51 6.91 22.81
C GLU A 81 13.93 5.68 23.63
N VAL A 82 14.99 5.01 23.18
CA VAL A 82 15.59 3.87 23.88
C VAL A 82 16.75 4.39 24.72
N PRO A 83 16.74 4.14 26.05
CA PRO A 83 17.83 4.53 26.92
C PRO A 83 19.16 3.96 26.42
N PRO A 84 20.26 4.71 26.59
CA PRO A 84 21.57 4.21 26.23
C PRO A 84 21.93 2.96 27.03
N GLU A 85 22.61 2.00 26.39
CA GLU A 85 23.11 0.80 27.09
C GLU A 85 24.27 1.13 28.04
N GLU A 86 24.96 2.25 27.82
CA GLU A 86 26.06 2.75 28.65
C GLU A 86 25.63 4.02 29.42
N GLU A 87 26.12 4.20 30.65
CA GLU A 87 25.75 5.34 31.52
C GLU A 87 26.03 6.73 30.90
N ASP A 88 26.93 6.81 29.91
CA ASP A 88 27.30 8.04 29.20
C ASP A 88 26.86 8.06 27.72
N GLY A 89 26.03 7.11 27.28
CA GLY A 89 25.57 7.04 25.89
C GLY A 89 24.46 8.06 25.56
N GLU A 90 24.33 8.43 24.29
CA GLU A 90 23.16 9.20 23.83
C GLU A 90 21.96 8.25 23.63
N PRO A 91 20.75 8.67 24.01
CA PRO A 91 19.55 7.90 23.74
C PRO A 91 19.35 7.75 22.22
N THR A 92 18.87 6.58 21.81
CA THR A 92 18.65 6.29 20.38
C THR A 92 17.16 6.22 20.09
N MET A 93 16.74 6.78 18.96
CA MET A 93 15.34 6.65 18.53
C MET A 93 15.15 5.32 17.80
N ARG A 94 14.18 4.53 18.25
CA ARG A 94 13.79 3.28 17.62
C ARG A 94 12.38 3.37 17.07
N VAL A 95 12.20 2.96 15.82
CA VAL A 95 10.87 2.81 15.23
C VAL A 95 10.15 1.65 15.90
N VAL A 96 8.95 1.91 16.41
CA VAL A 96 8.08 0.88 16.99
C VAL A 96 7.24 0.24 15.88
N PRO A 97 7.41 -1.06 15.57
CA PRO A 97 6.66 -1.71 14.50
C PRO A 97 5.14 -1.63 14.73
N GLY A 98 4.38 -1.25 13.70
CA GLY A 98 2.92 -1.20 13.73
C GLY A 98 2.32 0.01 14.46
N LYS A 99 3.15 0.90 15.04
CA LYS A 99 2.71 2.11 15.73
C LYS A 99 3.01 3.34 14.89
N PHE A 100 2.00 4.19 14.76
CA PHE A 100 2.05 5.41 13.95
C PHE A 100 1.67 6.62 14.79
N GLN A 101 2.13 7.80 14.36
CA GLN A 101 1.79 9.07 14.95
C GLN A 101 1.37 10.06 13.88
N LEU A 102 0.53 11.01 14.28
CA LEU A 102 0.09 12.10 13.43
C LEU A 102 1.10 13.26 13.50
N ASP A 103 1.59 13.69 12.35
CA ASP A 103 2.39 14.92 12.22
C ASP A 103 1.46 16.14 12.34
N PRO A 104 1.54 16.93 13.42
CA PRO A 104 0.67 18.08 13.65
C PRO A 104 0.91 19.22 12.65
N ALA A 105 2.04 19.25 11.96
CA ALA A 105 2.35 20.26 10.94
C ALA A 105 1.80 19.90 9.55
N CYS A 106 1.26 18.68 9.38
CA CYS A 106 0.77 18.22 8.10
C CYS A 106 -0.69 18.67 7.85
N HIS A 107 -0.94 19.21 6.66
CA HIS A 107 -2.27 19.56 6.18
C HIS A 107 -2.58 18.72 4.93
N PRO A 108 -3.24 17.56 5.09
CA PRO A 108 -3.41 16.61 4.00
C PRO A 108 -4.38 17.13 2.94
N THR A 109 -4.15 16.72 1.68
CA THR A 109 -5.10 16.91 0.57
C THR A 109 -6.24 15.90 0.63
N ASP A 110 -7.31 16.07 -0.16
CA ASP A 110 -8.50 15.19 -0.12
C ASP A 110 -8.19 13.69 -0.18
N VAL A 111 -7.27 13.24 -1.05
CA VAL A 111 -6.91 11.82 -1.16
C VAL A 111 -6.10 11.38 0.06
N ALA A 112 -5.13 12.17 0.50
CA ALA A 112 -4.30 11.89 1.66
C ALA A 112 -5.10 11.95 2.98
N LEU A 113 -6.13 12.78 3.06
CA LEU A 113 -7.01 12.89 4.22
C LEU A 113 -7.73 11.57 4.50
N ALA A 114 -8.19 10.88 3.45
CA ALA A 114 -8.81 9.57 3.63
C ALA A 114 -7.83 8.52 4.21
N PHE A 115 -6.54 8.65 3.93
CA PHE A 115 -5.50 7.82 4.56
C PHE A 115 -5.27 8.25 6.01
N GLN A 116 -5.27 9.54 6.32
CA GLN A 116 -5.21 10.03 7.69
C GLN A 116 -6.38 9.50 8.53
N GLU A 117 -7.60 9.61 8.03
CA GLU A 117 -8.84 9.20 8.72
C GLU A 117 -8.91 7.69 8.97
N ALA A 118 -8.24 6.88 8.15
CA ALA A 118 -8.15 5.44 8.37
C ALA A 118 -7.35 5.09 9.65
N PHE A 119 -6.40 5.93 10.04
CA PHE A 119 -5.56 5.77 11.22
C PHE A 119 -6.07 6.59 12.40
N PHE A 120 -6.52 7.81 12.11
CA PHE A 120 -6.95 8.82 13.06
C PHE A 120 -8.32 9.34 12.66
N PRO A 121 -9.39 8.55 12.85
CA PRO A 121 -10.73 9.03 12.56
C PRO A 121 -11.01 10.34 13.31
N PRO A 122 -11.79 11.26 12.70
CA PRO A 122 -12.16 12.49 13.36
C PRO A 122 -12.92 12.14 14.65
N PRO A 123 -12.78 12.96 15.70
CA PRO A 123 -13.61 12.80 16.88
C PRO A 123 -15.09 12.82 16.46
N PRO A 124 -15.95 12.01 17.11
CA PRO A 124 -17.37 12.07 16.83
C PRO A 124 -17.84 13.53 16.98
N PRO A 125 -18.77 14.00 16.13
CA PRO A 125 -19.38 15.30 16.35
C PRO A 125 -19.95 15.32 17.77
N PRO A 126 -19.82 16.44 18.51
CA PRO A 126 -20.45 16.54 19.82
C PRO A 126 -21.93 16.18 19.66
N GLU A 127 -22.43 15.26 20.48
CA GLU A 127 -23.86 14.96 20.48
C GLU A 127 -24.60 16.27 20.74
N GLU A 128 -25.62 16.57 19.93
CA GLU A 128 -26.48 17.74 20.13
C GLU A 128 -27.18 17.60 21.49
N GLY A 129 -26.54 18.08 22.58
CA GLY A 129 -27.15 18.08 23.90
C GLY A 129 -26.23 17.90 25.10
N GLU A 130 -24.95 17.53 24.95
CA GLU A 130 -24.02 17.60 26.08
C GLU A 130 -23.48 19.03 26.22
N GLU A 131 -24.06 19.77 27.18
CA GLU A 131 -23.38 20.94 27.75
C GLU A 131 -21.96 20.51 28.11
N ALA A 132 -20.97 21.18 27.52
CA ALA A 132 -19.58 20.99 27.91
C ALA A 132 -19.49 21.10 29.44
N PRO A 133 -18.84 20.15 30.15
CA PRO A 133 -18.59 20.33 31.56
C PRO A 133 -17.86 21.67 31.74
N PRO A 134 -18.14 22.42 32.82
CA PRO A 134 -17.50 23.71 33.04
C PRO A 134 -15.98 23.48 32.98
N ALA A 135 -15.31 24.27 32.13
CA ALA A 135 -13.86 24.30 32.10
C ALA A 135 -13.39 24.56 33.54
N GLU A 136 -12.80 23.55 34.17
CA GLU A 136 -12.02 23.77 35.38
C GLU A 136 -10.88 24.68 34.94
N GLU A 137 -10.87 25.92 35.47
CA GLU A 137 -9.70 26.79 35.47
C GLU A 137 -8.60 26.09 36.28
N GLU A 138 -7.90 25.13 35.67
CA GLU A 138 -6.57 24.77 36.13
C GLU A 138 -5.56 25.75 35.52
N GLY A 139 -4.72 26.27 36.41
CA GLY A 139 -3.83 27.38 36.16
C GLY A 139 -2.82 27.08 35.06
N GLY A 140 -2.38 28.16 34.41
CA GLY A 140 -1.28 28.14 33.48
C GLY A 140 0.00 27.63 34.15
N GLU A 141 0.25 26.34 33.99
CA GLU A 141 1.59 25.85 33.72
C GLU A 141 1.77 25.89 32.20
N ASP A 142 3.01 26.05 31.77
CA ASP A 142 3.41 26.07 30.36
C ASP A 142 3.08 24.70 29.75
N GLU A 143 1.80 24.49 29.41
CA GLU A 143 1.31 23.28 28.76
C GLU A 143 1.94 23.28 27.37
N GLY A 144 3.07 22.57 27.28
CA GLY A 144 3.67 22.23 26.01
C GLY A 144 2.61 21.67 25.05
N PRO A 145 2.88 21.70 23.73
CA PRO A 145 1.92 21.21 22.75
C PRO A 145 1.44 19.80 23.16
N PRO A 146 0.13 19.52 23.03
CA PRO A 146 -0.43 18.23 23.42
C PRO A 146 0.38 17.12 22.75
N PRO A 147 0.61 15.99 23.44
CA PRO A 147 1.41 14.90 22.89
C PRO A 147 0.82 14.47 21.55
N PRO A 148 1.67 14.11 20.56
CA PRO A 148 1.19 13.70 19.25
C PRO A 148 0.24 12.51 19.39
N ARG A 149 -0.87 12.54 18.65
CA ARG A 149 -1.81 11.42 18.62
C ARG A 149 -1.09 10.21 18.03
N THR A 150 -1.11 9.09 18.75
CA THR A 150 -0.53 7.81 18.30
C THR A 150 -1.61 6.75 18.16
N VAL A 151 -1.43 5.82 17.21
CA VAL A 151 -2.31 4.66 17.00
C VAL A 151 -1.49 3.41 16.71
N GLU A 152 -1.97 2.26 17.17
CA GLU A 152 -1.46 0.95 16.80
C GLU A 152 -2.40 0.33 15.78
N ILE A 153 -1.84 -0.16 14.67
CA ILE A 153 -2.60 -0.63 13.52
C ILE A 153 -2.34 -2.11 13.30
N GLU A 154 -3.41 -2.89 13.22
CA GLU A 154 -3.36 -4.31 12.91
C GLU A 154 -3.15 -4.58 11.41
N GLU A 155 -2.77 -5.82 11.07
CA GLU A 155 -2.65 -6.25 9.67
C GLU A 155 -3.98 -6.07 8.92
N GLY A 156 -3.90 -5.67 7.63
CA GLY A 156 -5.09 -5.53 6.77
C GLY A 156 -5.88 -4.21 6.90
N TRP A 157 -5.28 -3.15 7.46
CA TRP A 157 -5.89 -1.82 7.55
C TRP A 157 -6.23 -1.19 6.18
N LEU A 158 -5.48 -1.54 5.13
CA LEU A 158 -5.71 -0.98 3.80
C LEU A 158 -6.96 -1.61 3.18
N THR A 159 -7.99 -0.79 2.97
CA THR A 159 -9.24 -1.24 2.36
C THR A 159 -9.18 -1.19 0.83
N GLU A 160 -10.05 -1.94 0.14
CA GLU A 160 -10.15 -1.90 -1.33
C GLU A 160 -10.44 -0.48 -1.86
N SER A 161 -11.26 0.29 -1.13
CA SER A 161 -11.63 1.66 -1.52
C SER A 161 -10.46 2.65 -1.37
N LEU A 162 -9.64 2.51 -0.32
CA LEU A 162 -8.43 3.31 -0.14
C LEU A 162 -7.39 2.98 -1.21
N LEU A 163 -7.20 1.68 -1.50
CA LEU A 163 -6.30 1.25 -2.57
C LEU A 163 -6.75 1.75 -3.95
N GLU A 164 -8.06 1.67 -4.25
CA GLU A 164 -8.62 2.22 -5.48
C GLU A 164 -8.30 3.72 -5.62
N ARG A 165 -8.47 4.51 -4.55
CA ARG A 165 -8.15 5.94 -4.53
C ARG A 165 -6.67 6.18 -4.80
N ALA A 166 -5.77 5.43 -4.15
CA ALA A 166 -4.33 5.53 -4.39
C ALA A 166 -3.96 5.24 -5.84
N VAL A 167 -4.48 4.15 -6.40
CA VAL A 167 -4.22 3.76 -7.78
C VAL A 167 -4.75 4.81 -8.76
N ARG A 168 -5.97 5.33 -8.55
CA ARG A 168 -6.53 6.39 -9.40
C ARG A 168 -5.68 7.66 -9.37
N ARG A 169 -5.26 8.10 -8.18
CA ARG A 169 -4.39 9.26 -8.01
C ARG A 169 -3.11 9.08 -8.83
N ARG A 170 -2.45 7.93 -8.69
CA ARG A 170 -1.21 7.67 -9.42
C ARG A 170 -1.41 7.54 -10.93
N LEU A 171 -2.52 6.99 -11.37
CA LEU A 171 -2.87 6.93 -12.80
C LEU A 171 -3.11 8.32 -13.41
N MET A 172 -3.55 9.31 -12.63
CA MET A 172 -3.67 10.70 -13.10
C MET A 172 -2.31 11.38 -13.26
N ASP A 173 -1.32 11.01 -12.45
CA ASP A 173 0.03 11.59 -12.52
C ASP A 173 0.88 10.97 -13.64
N ILE A 174 0.54 9.75 -14.06
CA ILE A 174 1.25 9.04 -15.12
C ILE A 174 0.58 9.33 -16.46
N ASP A 175 1.23 10.15 -17.28
CA ASP A 175 0.79 10.51 -18.63
C ASP A 175 1.07 9.35 -19.63
N CYS A 176 0.36 8.22 -19.43
CA CYS A 176 0.62 6.98 -20.16
C CYS A 176 -0.42 6.69 -21.24
N VAL A 177 0.00 6.92 -22.49
CA VAL A 177 -0.80 6.76 -23.70
C VAL A 177 -1.20 5.30 -23.98
N ARG A 178 -0.46 4.29 -23.48
CA ARG A 178 -0.64 2.86 -23.85
C ARG A 178 -0.93 1.90 -22.70
N GLY A 179 -1.02 2.37 -21.44
CA GLY A 179 -1.40 1.55 -20.28
C GLY A 179 -0.39 1.58 -19.12
N ALA A 180 -0.49 0.61 -18.19
CA ALA A 180 0.31 0.59 -16.96
C ALA A 180 0.53 -0.82 -16.36
N VAL A 181 1.71 -1.06 -15.81
CA VAL A 181 2.06 -2.25 -15.01
C VAL A 181 2.09 -1.88 -13.54
N PHE A 182 1.39 -2.64 -12.71
CA PHE A 182 1.30 -2.47 -11.26
C PHE A 182 2.14 -3.53 -10.57
N THR A 183 3.02 -3.14 -9.65
CA THR A 183 3.80 -4.09 -8.83
C THR A 183 3.14 -4.33 -7.48
N SER A 184 3.47 -5.48 -6.89
CA SER A 184 2.90 -5.97 -5.64
C SER A 184 2.98 -4.97 -4.49
N LEU A 185 1.93 -4.94 -3.68
CA LEU A 185 1.96 -4.47 -2.30
C LEU A 185 2.55 -5.57 -1.39
N ASP A 186 3.19 -5.19 -0.28
CA ASP A 186 3.51 -6.15 0.78
C ASP A 186 2.22 -6.82 1.29
N VAL A 187 2.28 -8.14 1.49
CA VAL A 187 1.12 -8.99 1.79
C VAL A 187 0.53 -8.68 3.16
N LYS A 188 1.31 -8.05 4.06
CA LYS A 188 0.86 -7.68 5.41
C LYS A 188 -0.14 -6.51 5.44
N GLU A 189 -0.14 -5.67 4.41
CA GLU A 189 -0.92 -4.44 4.40
C GLU A 189 -2.30 -4.60 3.74
N LEU A 190 -2.51 -5.62 2.88
CA LEU A 190 -3.79 -5.89 2.21
C LEU A 190 -4.39 -7.28 2.47
N PRO A 191 -5.73 -7.44 2.43
CA PRO A 191 -6.43 -8.67 2.79
C PRO A 191 -6.25 -9.87 1.84
N ASP A 192 -5.94 -9.68 0.55
CA ASP A 192 -5.80 -10.76 -0.44
C ASP A 192 -5.26 -10.22 -1.78
N ARG A 193 -4.52 -11.04 -2.55
CA ARG A 193 -4.11 -10.74 -3.94
C ARG A 193 -5.31 -10.47 -4.84
N ALA A 194 -6.43 -11.14 -4.60
CA ALA A 194 -7.66 -10.89 -5.35
C ALA A 194 -8.22 -9.48 -5.09
N ALA A 195 -8.10 -8.96 -3.87
CA ALA A 195 -8.55 -7.61 -3.51
C ALA A 195 -7.74 -6.52 -4.23
N VAL A 196 -6.42 -6.72 -4.36
CA VAL A 196 -5.53 -5.84 -5.14
C VAL A 196 -6.00 -5.78 -6.60
N ALA A 197 -6.16 -6.95 -7.24
CA ALA A 197 -6.55 -7.02 -8.64
C ALA A 197 -7.94 -6.39 -8.91
N ARG A 198 -8.91 -6.60 -8.00
CA ARG A 198 -10.23 -5.97 -8.09
C ARG A 198 -10.13 -4.45 -8.00
N SER A 199 -9.43 -3.93 -7.00
CA SER A 199 -9.29 -2.48 -6.77
C SER A 199 -8.62 -1.80 -7.97
N VAL A 200 -7.57 -2.41 -8.52
CA VAL A 200 -6.90 -1.91 -9.74
C VAL A 200 -7.86 -1.94 -10.95
N LYS A 201 -8.64 -3.00 -11.12
CA LYS A 201 -9.62 -3.10 -12.22
C LYS A 201 -10.70 -2.02 -12.13
N VAL A 202 -11.19 -1.71 -10.93
CA VAL A 202 -12.15 -0.63 -10.69
C VAL A 202 -11.51 0.74 -10.92
N ALA A 203 -10.26 0.94 -10.50
CA ALA A 203 -9.51 2.17 -10.77
C ALA A 203 -9.30 2.42 -12.27
N LEU A 204 -9.14 1.35 -13.05
CA LEU A 204 -9.03 1.39 -14.52
C LEU A 204 -10.38 1.57 -15.24
N ALA A 205 -11.48 1.84 -14.52
CA ALA A 205 -12.83 1.98 -15.07
C ALA A 205 -13.28 0.76 -15.91
N GLY A 206 -12.89 -0.45 -15.47
CA GLY A 206 -13.31 -1.71 -16.10
C GLY A 206 -12.50 -2.13 -17.33
N LYS A 207 -11.41 -1.43 -17.67
CA LYS A 207 -10.48 -1.88 -18.72
C LYS A 207 -9.85 -3.24 -18.38
N SER A 208 -9.46 -3.98 -19.41
CA SER A 208 -8.82 -5.29 -19.28
C SER A 208 -7.56 -5.22 -18.42
N LEU A 209 -7.41 -6.17 -17.50
CA LEU A 209 -6.30 -6.25 -16.56
C LEU A 209 -5.73 -7.67 -16.58
N TRP A 210 -4.43 -7.76 -16.85
CA TRP A 210 -3.70 -9.02 -16.86
C TRP A 210 -3.17 -9.32 -15.46
N LEU A 211 -3.38 -10.55 -14.97
CA LEU A 211 -2.84 -11.00 -13.70
C LEU A 211 -1.59 -11.84 -13.94
N VAL A 212 -0.43 -11.37 -13.46
CA VAL A 212 0.85 -12.07 -13.59
C VAL A 212 1.26 -12.58 -12.23
N ASN A 213 1.21 -13.90 -12.05
CA ASN A 213 1.66 -14.56 -10.83
C ASN A 213 3.08 -15.08 -11.02
N VAL A 214 4.00 -14.65 -10.17
CA VAL A 214 5.39 -15.09 -10.18
C VAL A 214 5.66 -15.87 -8.90
N GLY A 215 5.75 -17.20 -9.04
CA GLY A 215 6.14 -18.09 -7.96
C GLY A 215 7.64 -18.02 -7.65
N HIS A 216 8.02 -18.54 -6.48
CA HIS A 216 9.39 -18.96 -6.19
C HIS A 216 9.33 -20.47 -5.99
N GLU A 217 9.98 -21.25 -6.85
CA GLU A 217 10.27 -22.64 -6.53
C GLU A 217 11.37 -22.65 -5.48
N ALA A 218 11.03 -23.04 -4.26
CA ALA A 218 12.04 -23.36 -3.26
C ALA A 218 12.87 -24.52 -3.81
N THR A 219 14.20 -24.38 -3.81
CA THR A 219 15.08 -25.50 -4.12
C THR A 219 14.72 -26.65 -3.18
N PRO A 220 14.40 -27.86 -3.67
CA PRO A 220 14.13 -28.98 -2.78
C PRO A 220 15.34 -29.16 -1.86
N PRO A 221 15.13 -29.48 -0.57
CA PRO A 221 16.25 -29.82 0.30
C PRO A 221 17.06 -30.95 -0.36
N PRO A 222 18.39 -30.94 -0.25
CA PRO A 222 19.19 -32.05 -0.77
C PRO A 222 18.63 -33.34 -0.18
N GLU A 223 18.35 -34.33 -1.04
CA GLU A 223 17.98 -35.66 -0.58
C GLU A 223 19.08 -36.12 0.38
N GLU A 224 18.72 -36.40 1.63
CA GLU A 224 19.63 -37.10 2.54
C GLU A 224 19.93 -38.44 1.87
N GLU A 225 21.16 -38.61 1.39
CA GLU A 225 21.65 -39.93 0.97
C GLU A 225 21.54 -40.82 2.21
N GLU A 226 20.55 -41.72 2.20
CA GLU A 226 20.46 -42.81 3.18
C GLU A 226 21.73 -43.66 3.02
N GLU A 227 22.69 -43.49 3.94
CA GLU A 227 23.82 -44.41 4.16
C GLU A 227 23.36 -45.74 4.78
#